data_AF-A0A8I1UH93-F1
#
_entry.id   AF-A0A8I1UH93-F1
#
_cell.length_a   1.000
_cell.length_b   1.000
_cell.length_c   1.000
_cell.angle_alpha   90.00
_cell.angle_beta   90.00
_cell.angle_gamma   90.00
#
_symmetry.space_group_name_H-M   'P 1'
#
loop_
_entity.id
_entity.type
_entity.pdbx_description
1 polymer ?
#
loop_
_entity_poly.entity_id
_entity_poly.type
_entity_poly.pdbx_seq_one_letter_code
_entity_poly.pdbx_strand_id
1 'polypeptide(L)'
;MPVLSYGGAIVPWNASWTGEDRYEVRPCRWAKGKRAMCSPHNPGVGKPVFAKPHFVRQRRSIMEMRCTVCGDETPAGDRWWFKLGEFNEGWFMTAESPVHRCCAELALKHCPHLRGRAGDLERFPGGASVLFSIIAGAAVERDFGVAVTAHQPAIGHLKLAWPASHFRVKR
;
A
#
# COMPACT_ATOMS: atom_id res chain seq x y z
N MET A 1 -9.15 1.95 -13.95
CA MET A 1 -8.62 0.68 -14.57
C MET A 1 -9.70 -0.39 -14.41
N PRO A 2 -9.78 -1.47 -15.23
CA PRO A 2 -10.79 -2.49 -15.01
C PRO A 2 -10.59 -3.15 -13.64
N VAL A 3 -11.66 -3.21 -12.84
CA VAL A 3 -11.67 -3.94 -11.58
C VAL A 3 -11.61 -5.42 -11.91
N LEU A 4 -10.63 -6.13 -11.38
CA LEU A 4 -10.45 -7.56 -11.62
C LEU A 4 -11.17 -8.38 -10.56
N SER A 5 -11.57 -9.59 -10.93
CA SER A 5 -12.17 -10.56 -10.02
C SER A 5 -11.45 -11.90 -10.10
N TYR A 6 -11.51 -12.67 -9.01
CA TYR A 6 -10.98 -14.02 -8.93
C TYR A 6 -11.87 -14.84 -7.99
N GLY A 7 -12.35 -16.00 -8.44
CA GLY A 7 -13.26 -16.83 -7.64
C GLY A 7 -14.57 -16.12 -7.24
N GLY A 8 -15.07 -15.22 -8.10
CA GLY A 8 -16.30 -14.45 -7.85
C GLY A 8 -16.16 -13.25 -6.89
N ALA A 9 -14.96 -12.98 -6.36
CA ALA A 9 -14.68 -11.82 -5.51
C ALA A 9 -13.84 -10.78 -6.25
N ILE A 10 -14.05 -9.51 -5.93
CA ILE A 10 -13.21 -8.40 -6.42
C ILE A 10 -11.80 -8.54 -5.81
N VAL A 11 -10.78 -8.41 -6.66
CA VAL A 11 -9.38 -8.36 -6.24
C VAL A 11 -8.98 -6.89 -6.09
N PRO A 12 -8.53 -6.44 -4.91
CA PRO A 12 -8.04 -5.08 -4.73
C PRO A 12 -6.92 -4.77 -5.72
N TRP A 13 -6.99 -3.59 -6.34
CA TRP A 13 -6.02 -3.14 -7.33
C TRP A 13 -4.58 -3.19 -6.80
N ASN A 14 -4.35 -2.90 -5.51
CA ASN A 14 -3.01 -2.94 -4.93
C ASN A 14 -2.46 -4.36 -4.69
N ALA A 15 -3.28 -5.41 -4.73
CA ALA A 15 -2.84 -6.79 -4.52
C ALA A 15 -1.94 -7.27 -5.67
N SER A 16 -0.92 -8.06 -5.38
CA SER A 16 -0.07 -8.68 -6.41
C SER A 16 -0.77 -9.90 -7.02
N TRP A 17 -0.27 -10.33 -8.17
CA TRP A 17 -0.65 -11.59 -8.81
C TRP A 17 0.57 -12.52 -8.87
N THR A 18 0.36 -13.84 -8.94
CA THR A 18 1.48 -14.80 -9.07
C THR A 18 2.23 -14.60 -10.38
N GLY A 19 1.62 -14.06 -11.43
CA GLY A 19 2.32 -13.63 -12.65
C GLY A 19 3.18 -12.36 -12.49
N GLU A 20 3.26 -11.80 -11.28
CA GLU A 20 4.01 -10.60 -10.93
C GLU A 20 5.15 -10.87 -9.93
N ASP A 21 5.61 -12.12 -9.84
CA ASP A 21 6.58 -12.63 -8.86
C ASP A 21 8.06 -12.48 -9.24
N ARG A 22 8.35 -11.83 -10.38
CA ARG A 22 9.73 -11.56 -10.85
C ARG A 22 10.16 -10.15 -10.52
N TYR A 23 10.88 -9.96 -9.43
CA TYR A 23 11.23 -8.61 -8.96
C TYR A 23 12.53 -8.10 -9.59
N GLU A 24 12.64 -6.78 -9.68
CA GLU A 24 13.85 -6.11 -10.14
C GLU A 24 14.09 -4.85 -9.30
N VAL A 25 15.35 -4.40 -9.22
CA VAL A 25 15.70 -3.14 -8.56
C VAL A 25 16.10 -2.12 -9.62
N ARG A 26 15.32 -1.05 -9.74
CA ARG A 26 15.54 0.01 -10.73
C ARG A 26 15.02 1.36 -10.24
N PRO A 27 15.37 2.48 -10.89
CA PRO A 27 14.73 3.76 -10.65
C PRO A 27 13.21 3.67 -10.78
N CYS A 28 12.49 4.19 -9.79
CA CYS A 28 11.03 4.23 -9.80
C CYS A 28 10.54 5.66 -9.69
N ARG A 29 9.66 6.08 -10.62
CA ARG A 29 9.04 7.41 -10.60
C ARG A 29 8.32 7.72 -9.27
N TRP A 30 7.68 6.71 -8.67
CA TRP A 30 6.96 6.83 -7.39
C TRP A 30 7.85 6.70 -6.16
N ALA A 31 9.15 6.51 -6.38
CA ALA A 31 10.19 6.66 -5.37
C ALA A 31 11.06 7.89 -5.67
N LYS A 32 10.52 8.90 -6.38
CA LYS A 32 11.24 10.11 -6.82
C LYS A 32 12.53 9.79 -7.61
N GLY A 33 12.45 8.79 -8.49
CA GLY A 33 13.57 8.34 -9.32
C GLY A 33 14.64 7.54 -8.59
N LYS A 34 14.50 7.30 -7.27
CA LYS A 34 15.46 6.53 -6.48
C LYS A 34 15.36 5.03 -6.78
N ARG A 35 16.43 4.31 -6.41
CA ARG A 35 16.54 2.85 -6.50
C ARG A 35 15.45 2.19 -5.65
N ALA A 36 14.55 1.45 -6.31
CA ALA A 36 13.40 0.85 -5.67
C ALA A 36 13.11 -0.55 -6.22
N MET A 37 12.54 -1.39 -5.36
CA MET A 37 12.04 -2.71 -5.73
C MET A 37 10.82 -2.57 -6.63
N CYS A 38 10.81 -3.23 -7.78
CA CYS A 38 9.75 -3.15 -8.76
C CYS A 38 9.22 -4.55 -9.07
N SER A 39 7.89 -4.67 -9.04
CA SER A 39 7.17 -5.82 -9.58
C SER A 39 6.75 -5.51 -11.03
N PRO A 40 6.72 -6.51 -11.92
CA PRO A 40 6.20 -6.38 -13.26
C PRO A 40 4.68 -6.21 -13.20
N HIS A 41 4.12 -5.55 -14.21
CA HIS A 41 2.71 -5.21 -14.22
C HIS A 41 1.89 -6.17 -15.08
N ASN A 42 1.44 -7.27 -14.48
CA ASN A 42 0.65 -8.32 -15.14
C ASN A 42 -0.59 -8.69 -14.31
N PRO A 43 -1.46 -7.73 -13.96
CA PRO A 43 -2.62 -8.02 -13.13
C PRO A 43 -3.58 -8.97 -13.89
N GLY A 44 -4.13 -9.96 -13.18
CA GLY A 44 -4.99 -11.00 -13.77
C GLY A 44 -4.24 -12.26 -14.21
N VAL A 45 -2.91 -12.23 -14.27
CA VAL A 45 -2.11 -13.41 -14.66
C VAL A 45 -1.85 -14.29 -13.43
N GLY A 46 -2.46 -15.47 -13.42
CA GLY A 46 -2.34 -16.44 -12.33
C GLY A 46 -3.33 -16.16 -11.19
N LYS A 47 -2.88 -16.25 -9.93
CA LYS A 47 -3.72 -16.08 -8.73
C LYS A 47 -3.40 -14.77 -8.00
N PRO A 48 -4.38 -14.10 -7.39
CA PRO A 48 -4.12 -12.94 -6.54
C PRO A 48 -3.41 -13.34 -5.25
N VAL A 49 -2.53 -12.47 -4.75
CA VAL A 49 -1.76 -12.62 -3.52
C VAL A 49 -2.15 -11.50 -2.56
N PHE A 50 -3.21 -11.72 -1.77
CA PHE A 50 -3.85 -10.67 -0.96
C PHE A 50 -2.97 -10.11 0.18
N ALA A 51 -2.04 -10.90 0.71
CA ALA A 51 -1.12 -10.46 1.78
C ALA A 51 0.17 -9.78 1.25
N LYS A 52 0.27 -9.56 -0.06
CA LYS A 52 1.47 -9.00 -0.70
C LYS A 52 1.09 -7.84 -1.62
N PRO A 53 1.11 -6.58 -1.12
CA PRO A 53 0.90 -5.43 -1.97
C PRO A 53 1.96 -5.38 -3.09
N HIS A 54 1.53 -5.02 -4.28
CA HIS A 54 2.43 -4.87 -5.43
C HIS A 54 3.25 -3.61 -5.27
N PHE A 55 4.58 -3.74 -5.28
CA PHE A 55 5.52 -2.65 -4.97
C PHE A 55 5.18 -1.33 -5.68
N VAL A 56 5.05 -1.35 -7.00
CA VAL A 56 4.79 -0.10 -7.76
C VAL A 56 3.39 0.46 -7.50
N ARG A 57 2.37 -0.39 -7.34
CA ARG A 57 0.97 0.03 -7.14
C ARG A 57 0.78 0.62 -5.75
N GLN A 58 1.41 0.05 -4.72
CA GLN A 58 1.40 0.60 -3.37
C GLN A 58 2.10 1.98 -3.32
N ARG A 59 3.27 2.12 -3.94
CA ARG A 59 3.92 3.44 -3.98
C ARG A 59 3.06 4.45 -4.74
N ARG A 60 2.44 4.02 -5.85
CA ARG A 60 1.53 4.85 -6.65
C ARG A 60 0.30 5.26 -5.84
N SER A 61 -0.29 4.38 -5.04
CA SER A 61 -1.49 4.71 -4.27
C SER A 61 -1.21 5.77 -3.21
N ILE A 62 -0.04 5.74 -2.56
CA ILE A 62 0.37 6.81 -1.64
C ILE A 62 0.67 8.11 -2.39
N MET A 63 1.47 8.05 -3.47
CA MET A 63 1.92 9.27 -4.17
C MET A 63 0.79 10.01 -4.89
N GLU A 64 -0.19 9.29 -5.43
CA GLU A 64 -1.29 9.85 -6.22
C GLU A 64 -2.63 9.80 -5.48
N MET A 65 -2.64 9.41 -4.20
CA MET A 65 -3.87 9.23 -3.40
C MET A 65 -4.90 8.36 -4.13
N ARG A 66 -4.48 7.18 -4.62
CA ARG A 66 -5.39 6.24 -5.29
C ARG A 66 -6.01 5.25 -4.33
N CYS A 67 -7.25 4.87 -4.64
CA CYS A 67 -7.95 3.81 -3.97
C CYS A 67 -7.20 2.49 -4.11
N THR A 68 -6.91 1.84 -2.98
CA THR A 68 -6.28 0.50 -2.98
C THR A 68 -7.14 -0.60 -3.58
N VAL A 69 -8.47 -0.39 -3.64
CA VAL A 69 -9.45 -1.36 -4.13
C VAL A 69 -9.66 -1.21 -5.63
N CYS A 70 -10.04 -0.04 -6.15
CA CYS A 70 -10.33 0.13 -7.58
C CYS A 70 -9.16 0.70 -8.40
N GLY A 71 -8.16 1.33 -7.76
CA GLY A 71 -7.00 1.93 -8.42
C GLY A 71 -7.22 3.33 -9.00
N ASP A 72 -8.42 3.89 -8.90
CA ASP A 72 -8.69 5.25 -9.33
C ASP A 72 -8.32 6.26 -8.24
N GLU A 73 -8.13 7.52 -8.63
CA GLU A 73 -7.79 8.59 -7.68
C GLU A 73 -8.97 8.83 -6.72
N THR A 74 -8.62 9.07 -5.45
CA THR A 74 -9.61 9.43 -4.44
C THR A 74 -9.65 10.96 -4.36
N PRO A 75 -10.77 11.62 -4.70
CA PRO A 75 -10.91 13.06 -4.52
C PRO A 75 -10.96 13.38 -3.03
N ALA A 76 -10.49 14.56 -2.60
CA ALA A 76 -10.41 14.92 -1.18
C ALA A 76 -11.74 14.76 -0.42
N GLY A 77 -12.87 15.00 -1.10
CA GLY A 77 -14.22 14.82 -0.58
C GLY A 77 -14.64 13.36 -0.32
N ASP A 78 -13.94 12.38 -0.89
CA ASP A 78 -14.22 10.94 -0.77
C ASP A 78 -12.96 10.13 -0.40
N ARG A 79 -12.05 10.74 0.35
CA ARG A 79 -10.89 10.03 0.92
C ARG A 79 -11.22 9.45 2.28
N TRP A 80 -11.27 8.14 2.33
CA TRP A 80 -11.41 7.34 3.54
C TRP A 80 -10.20 6.42 3.69
N TRP A 81 -10.02 5.85 4.87
CA TRP A 81 -9.01 4.84 5.14
C TRP A 81 -9.37 4.05 6.38
N PHE A 82 -8.71 2.91 6.51
CA PHE A 82 -8.66 2.19 7.78
C PHE A 82 -7.42 2.67 8.52
N LYS A 83 -7.58 3.13 9.77
CA LYS A 83 -6.49 3.59 10.63
C LYS A 83 -5.65 2.41 11.15
N LEU A 84 -5.02 1.69 10.22
CA LEU A 84 -4.14 0.56 10.48
C LEU A 84 -2.71 1.07 10.38
N GLY A 85 -1.90 0.84 11.40
CA GLY A 85 -0.55 1.36 11.47
C GLY A 85 0.02 1.24 12.86
N GLU A 86 1.19 1.83 13.05
CA GLU A 86 1.97 1.67 14.27
C GLU A 86 2.47 3.03 14.73
N PHE A 87 2.49 3.22 16.05
CA PHE A 87 3.18 4.34 16.67
C PHE A 87 4.65 3.97 16.90
N ASN A 88 5.56 4.81 16.45
CA ASN A 88 6.99 4.67 16.70
C ASN A 88 7.64 6.05 16.85
N GLU A 89 8.48 6.23 17.88
CA GLU A 89 9.24 7.46 18.13
C GLU A 89 8.43 8.77 18.03
N GLY A 90 7.19 8.76 18.53
CA GLY A 90 6.32 9.94 18.49
C GLY A 90 5.62 10.20 17.16
N TRP A 91 5.66 9.25 16.22
CA TRP A 91 4.96 9.28 14.94
C TRP A 91 3.98 8.12 14.83
N PHE A 92 2.83 8.35 14.22
CA PHE A 92 2.00 7.27 13.69
C PHE A 92 2.34 7.06 12.22
N MET A 93 2.60 5.81 11.83
CA MET A 93 2.96 5.46 10.47
C MET A 93 2.09 4.33 9.92
N THR A 94 1.76 4.43 8.64
CA THR A 94 1.00 3.40 7.94
C THR A 94 1.52 3.16 6.53
N ALA A 95 1.33 1.96 6.00
CA ALA A 95 1.45 1.68 4.57
C ALA A 95 0.09 1.76 3.84
N GLU A 96 -1.00 1.98 4.58
CA GLU A 96 -2.34 2.19 4.04
C GLU A 96 -2.37 3.47 3.21
N SER A 97 -3.13 3.43 2.15
CA SER A 97 -3.43 4.56 1.27
C SER A 97 -4.95 4.73 1.21
N PRO A 98 -5.46 5.90 0.79
CA PRO A 98 -6.89 6.13 0.85
C PRO A 98 -7.69 5.15 -0.01
N VAL A 99 -8.98 5.07 0.28
CA VAL A 99 -10.03 4.37 -0.47
C VAL A 99 -11.23 5.29 -0.64
N HIS A 100 -12.03 5.08 -1.69
CA HIS A 100 -13.38 5.65 -1.75
C HIS A 100 -14.24 5.06 -0.63
N ARG A 101 -15.26 5.79 -0.18
CA ARG A 101 -16.19 5.29 0.84
C ARG A 101 -16.83 3.96 0.43
N CYS A 102 -17.35 3.89 -0.80
CA CYS A 102 -18.01 2.69 -1.31
C CYS A 102 -17.05 1.50 -1.40
N CYS A 103 -15.79 1.75 -1.74
CA CYS A 103 -14.74 0.74 -1.76
C CYS A 103 -14.39 0.25 -0.34
N ALA A 104 -14.42 1.12 0.66
CA ALA A 104 -14.22 0.76 2.06
C ALA A 104 -15.36 -0.12 2.59
N GLU A 105 -16.61 0.25 2.29
CA GLU A 105 -17.81 -0.52 2.65
C GLU A 105 -17.77 -1.93 2.03
N LEU A 106 -17.36 -2.03 0.76
CA LEU A 106 -17.13 -3.32 0.11
C LEU A 106 -16.00 -4.11 0.80
N ALA A 107 -14.88 -3.45 1.11
CA ALA A 107 -13.74 -4.10 1.76
C ALA A 107 -14.12 -4.64 3.15
N LEU A 108 -14.91 -3.91 3.95
CA LEU A 108 -15.43 -4.39 5.24
C LEU A 108 -16.27 -5.66 5.13
N LYS A 109 -17.02 -5.81 4.03
CA LYS A 109 -17.86 -6.98 3.78
C LYS A 109 -17.05 -8.23 3.39
N HIS A 110 -15.98 -8.04 2.62
CA HIS A 110 -15.30 -9.15 1.95
C HIS A 110 -13.89 -9.47 2.48
N CYS A 111 -13.19 -8.50 3.07
CA CYS A 111 -11.80 -8.66 3.48
C CYS A 111 -11.73 -9.34 4.87
N PRO A 112 -11.11 -10.54 4.99
CA PRO A 112 -10.95 -11.20 6.29
C PRO A 112 -10.14 -10.36 7.29
N HIS A 113 -9.16 -9.58 6.82
CA HIS A 113 -8.33 -8.72 7.67
C HIS A 113 -9.10 -7.53 8.27
N LEU A 114 -10.20 -7.11 7.64
CA LEU A 114 -11.03 -5.99 8.08
C LEU A 114 -12.27 -6.42 8.88
N ARG A 115 -12.44 -7.72 9.13
CA ARG A 115 -13.57 -8.24 9.91
C ARG A 115 -13.55 -7.63 11.31
N GLY A 116 -14.66 -7.00 11.70
CA GLY A 116 -14.78 -6.33 13.01
C GLY A 116 -14.09 -4.97 13.11
N ARG A 117 -13.50 -4.45 12.02
CA ARG A 117 -12.75 -3.19 12.00
C ARG A 117 -13.53 -1.99 11.46
N ALA A 118 -14.86 -2.04 11.51
CA ALA A 118 -15.69 -0.91 11.05
C ALA A 118 -15.39 0.39 11.84
N GLY A 119 -15.00 0.26 13.12
CA GLY A 119 -14.57 1.40 13.94
C GLY A 119 -13.23 2.02 13.55
N ASP A 120 -12.42 1.33 12.74
CA ASP A 120 -11.14 1.85 12.22
C ASP A 120 -11.34 2.67 10.94
N LEU A 121 -12.53 2.66 10.33
CA LEU A 121 -12.84 3.41 9.11
C LEU A 121 -13.15 4.87 9.44
N GLU A 122 -12.30 5.78 8.97
CA GLU A 122 -12.48 7.21 9.19
C GLU A 122 -12.12 8.02 7.94
N ARG A 123 -12.34 9.34 7.99
CA ARG A 123 -11.88 10.26 6.95
C ARG A 123 -10.36 10.28 6.93
N PHE A 124 -9.78 10.23 5.73
CA PHE A 124 -8.34 10.31 5.57
C PHE A 124 -7.80 11.67 6.04
N PRO A 125 -6.88 11.72 7.01
CA PRO A 125 -6.37 12.98 7.53
C PRO A 125 -5.40 13.66 6.54
N GLY A 126 -5.47 14.99 6.48
CA GLY A 126 -4.47 15.80 5.77
C GLY A 126 -3.13 15.86 6.52
N GLY A 127 -2.13 16.51 5.91
CA GLY A 127 -0.88 16.85 6.59
C GLY A 127 0.11 15.69 6.80
N ALA A 128 -0.07 14.58 6.08
CA ALA A 128 0.85 13.45 6.14
C ALA A 128 2.21 13.78 5.49
N SER A 129 3.28 13.28 6.09
CA SER A 129 4.58 13.15 5.43
C SER A 129 4.72 11.79 4.75
N VAL A 130 5.36 11.75 3.58
CA VAL A 130 5.66 10.49 2.88
C VAL A 130 7.08 10.04 3.27
N LEU A 131 7.18 8.83 3.83
CA LEU A 131 8.42 8.19 4.20
C LEU A 131 8.75 7.04 3.23
N PHE A 132 10.04 6.81 3.02
CA PHE A 132 10.53 5.73 2.15
C PHE A 132 10.95 4.55 3.01
N SER A 133 10.25 3.42 2.89
CA SER A 133 10.64 2.20 3.61
C SER A 133 11.84 1.58 2.90
N ILE A 134 12.98 1.63 3.57
CA ILE A 134 14.24 1.07 3.07
C ILE A 134 14.27 -0.44 3.35
N ILE A 135 14.62 -1.24 2.35
CA ILE A 135 14.80 -2.69 2.46
C ILE A 135 16.21 -3.07 2.03
N ALA A 136 16.77 -4.07 2.70
CA ALA A 136 18.08 -4.66 2.44
C ALA A 136 18.23 -5.99 3.21
N GLY A 137 19.27 -6.74 2.89
CA GLY A 137 19.70 -7.93 3.60
C GLY A 137 19.13 -9.23 3.04
N ALA A 138 19.54 -10.34 3.66
CA ALA A 138 19.26 -11.70 3.20
C ALA A 138 17.75 -12.01 3.10
N ALA A 139 16.90 -11.35 3.89
CA ALA A 139 15.45 -11.53 3.78
C ALA A 139 14.91 -11.09 2.41
N VAL A 140 15.43 -10.00 1.85
CA VAL A 140 15.01 -9.52 0.53
C VAL A 140 15.39 -10.52 -0.56
N GLU A 141 16.59 -11.07 -0.48
CA GLU A 141 17.05 -12.07 -1.44
C GLU A 141 16.25 -13.37 -1.34
N ARG A 142 15.98 -13.87 -0.13
CA ARG A 142 15.16 -15.07 0.06
C ARG A 142 13.72 -14.89 -0.44
N ASP A 143 13.09 -13.77 -0.12
CA ASP A 143 11.64 -13.58 -0.32
C ASP A 143 11.30 -13.07 -1.73
N PHE A 144 12.28 -12.51 -2.43
CA PHE A 144 12.08 -11.86 -3.73
C PHE A 144 13.11 -12.22 -4.80
N GLY A 145 14.14 -13.01 -4.48
CA GLY A 145 15.16 -13.45 -5.44
C GLY A 145 16.07 -12.34 -5.95
N VAL A 146 16.12 -11.19 -5.26
CA VAL A 146 16.95 -10.04 -5.66
C VAL A 146 17.88 -9.65 -4.52
N ALA A 147 19.18 -9.63 -4.81
CA ALA A 147 20.20 -9.17 -3.87
C ALA A 147 20.11 -7.66 -3.63
N VAL A 148 19.81 -7.27 -2.39
CA VAL A 148 19.82 -5.87 -1.93
C VAL A 148 20.65 -5.82 -0.65
N THR A 149 21.75 -5.09 -0.64
CA THR A 149 22.70 -5.08 0.49
C THR A 149 22.47 -3.88 1.40
N ALA A 150 23.00 -3.92 2.63
CA ALA A 150 22.92 -2.76 3.53
C ALA A 150 23.67 -1.53 2.97
N HIS A 151 24.76 -1.75 2.22
CA HIS A 151 25.52 -0.69 1.56
C HIS A 151 24.83 -0.11 0.32
N GLN A 152 23.99 -0.92 -0.33
CA GLN A 152 23.21 -0.50 -1.47
C GLN A 152 21.75 -0.92 -1.22
N PRO A 153 21.02 -0.19 -0.38
CA PRO A 153 19.65 -0.53 -0.09
C PRO A 153 18.73 -0.11 -1.24
N ALA A 154 17.47 -0.54 -1.18
CA ALA A 154 16.43 -0.13 -2.11
C ALA A 154 15.18 0.32 -1.36
N ILE A 155 14.37 1.16 -2.00
CA ILE A 155 13.05 1.50 -1.49
C ILE A 155 12.09 0.36 -1.79
N GLY A 156 11.49 -0.20 -0.74
CA GLY A 156 10.36 -1.13 -0.84
C GLY A 156 9.06 -0.36 -1.03
N HIS A 157 8.22 -0.34 -0.01
CA HIS A 157 6.98 0.42 0.01
C HIS A 157 7.18 1.85 0.55
N LEU A 158 6.17 2.70 0.37
CA LEU A 158 6.09 3.99 1.06
C LEU A 158 5.30 3.84 2.36
N LYS A 159 5.52 4.76 3.29
CA LYS A 159 4.65 4.97 4.45
C LYS A 159 4.13 6.41 4.46
N LEU A 160 2.93 6.60 4.97
CA LEU A 160 2.43 7.90 5.41
C LEU A 160 2.68 8.04 6.90
N ALA A 161 3.09 9.22 7.33
CA ALA A 161 3.45 9.50 8.71
C ALA A 161 2.87 10.82 9.20
N TRP A 162 2.34 10.82 10.41
CA TRP A 162 1.89 12.01 11.14
C TRP A 162 2.51 12.02 12.53
N PRO A 163 2.79 13.20 13.11
CA PRO A 163 3.14 13.29 14.52
C PRO A 163 2.03 12.66 15.36
N ALA A 164 2.37 11.96 16.43
CA ALA A 164 1.38 11.31 17.30
C ALA A 164 0.38 12.32 17.87
N SER A 165 0.80 13.58 18.06
CA SER A 165 -0.07 14.69 18.47
C SER A 165 -1.20 14.98 17.48
N HIS A 166 -1.02 14.68 16.19
CA HIS A 166 -2.05 14.83 15.16
C HIS A 166 -3.31 14.00 15.46
N PHE A 167 -3.12 12.82 16.06
CA PHE A 167 -4.22 11.95 16.47
C PHE A 167 -4.64 12.16 17.93
N ARG A 168 -3.92 13.01 18.66
CA ARG A 168 -4.27 13.46 20.02
C ARG A 168 -4.96 14.82 19.93
N VAL A 169 -6.00 14.95 19.11
CA VAL A 169 -6.90 16.10 19.23
C VAL A 169 -7.98 15.74 20.25
N LYS A 170 -8.04 16.58 21.29
CA LYS A 170 -8.73 16.45 22.57
C LYS A 170 -10.21 16.09 22.45
N ARG A 171 -10.69 15.25 23.40
CA ARG A 171 -12.09 15.22 23.84
C ARG A 171 -12.54 16.61 24.28
#